data_AF-A0A966Q4W4-F1
#
_entry.id   AF-A0A966Q4W4-F1
#
_cell.length_a   1.000
_cell.length_b   1.000
_cell.length_c   1.000
_cell.angle_alpha   90.00
_cell.angle_beta   90.00
_cell.angle_gamma   90.00
#
_symmetry.space_group_name_H-M   'P 1'
#
loop_
_entity.id
_entity.type
_entity.pdbx_description
1 polymer ?
#
loop_
_entity_poly.entity_id
_entity_poly.type
_entity_poly.pdbx_seq_one_letter_code
_entity_poly.pdbx_strand_id
1 'polypeptide(L)'
;MKIMPFSFCGTFLWFMTFFVFLALTSCRPHVPPTDKPAPHSNPAISPQELSQPPVPVLTPTNKPSSPNPSEAADPIGDVLSADLTPGETASRLLSLLASTPADDKSFLVQIAGNYCPDEEYWRLLPLLLDRSQPEDVRDELMRDILRRSDSVRLRPLYRLALDPSHPLSTEAREYLFSYLQDVPENDFAALGKAVDKSEKENR
;
A
#
# COMPACT_ATOMS: atom_id res chain seq x y z
N MET A 1 24.64 -24.46 -39.03
CA MET A 1 24.26 -23.55 -37.93
C MET A 1 25.32 -22.46 -37.84
N LYS A 2 24.94 -21.21 -38.15
CA LYS A 2 25.84 -20.04 -38.14
C LYS A 2 25.71 -19.33 -36.80
N ILE A 3 26.78 -19.32 -36.03
CA ILE A 3 26.92 -18.56 -34.79
C ILE A 3 27.34 -17.15 -35.19
N MET A 4 26.52 -16.14 -34.88
CA MET A 4 26.91 -14.73 -35.02
C MET A 4 27.43 -14.20 -33.68
N PRO A 5 28.60 -13.54 -33.63
CA PRO A 5 29.06 -12.84 -32.44
C PRO A 5 28.37 -11.48 -32.29
N PHE A 6 27.72 -11.27 -31.14
CA PHE A 6 27.25 -9.95 -30.71
C PHE A 6 28.46 -9.11 -30.30
N SER A 7 28.76 -8.08 -31.09
CA SER A 7 29.78 -7.08 -30.81
C SER A 7 29.17 -5.99 -29.92
N PHE A 8 29.57 -5.96 -28.65
CA PHE A 8 29.24 -4.87 -27.72
C PHE A 8 30.40 -3.87 -27.75
N CYS A 9 30.28 -2.86 -28.61
CA CYS A 9 31.19 -1.73 -28.72
C CYS A 9 30.37 -0.46 -28.51
N GLY A 10 30.67 0.32 -27.48
CA GLY A 10 29.92 1.56 -27.23
C GLY A 10 30.12 2.17 -25.85
N THR A 11 31.37 2.48 -25.51
CA THR A 11 31.74 3.52 -24.55
C THR A 11 30.91 4.79 -24.74
N PHE A 12 30.22 5.28 -23.71
CA PHE A 12 29.97 6.72 -23.59
C PHE A 12 30.03 7.16 -22.13
N LEU A 13 31.27 7.38 -21.72
CA LEU A 13 31.73 8.20 -20.63
C LEU A 13 31.15 9.63 -20.83
N TRP A 14 30.10 10.00 -20.10
CA TRP A 14 29.62 11.39 -20.05
C TRP A 14 29.71 11.92 -18.61
N PHE A 15 30.82 12.63 -18.38
CA PHE A 15 30.96 13.84 -17.58
C PHE A 15 30.45 13.83 -16.13
N MET A 16 31.32 13.33 -15.27
CA MET A 16 31.71 13.99 -14.02
C MET A 16 32.20 15.43 -14.30
N THR A 17 31.32 16.43 -14.18
CA THR A 17 31.66 17.84 -13.92
C THR A 17 30.39 18.61 -13.60
N PHE A 18 30.10 18.85 -12.32
CA PHE A 18 29.50 20.11 -11.85
C PHE A 18 29.67 20.17 -10.33
N PHE A 19 30.94 20.28 -9.91
CA PHE A 19 31.31 20.81 -8.61
C PHE A 19 31.44 22.33 -8.76
N VAL A 20 31.02 23.06 -7.74
CA VAL A 20 31.25 24.50 -7.50
C VAL A 20 30.28 25.47 -8.21
N PHE A 21 29.18 25.79 -7.51
CA PHE A 21 28.78 27.19 -7.37
C PHE A 21 28.35 27.47 -5.91
N LEU A 22 29.18 28.31 -5.28
CA LEU A 22 28.94 29.29 -4.21
C LEU A 22 27.55 29.26 -3.55
N ALA A 23 27.46 29.04 -2.23
CA ALA A 23 27.76 30.02 -1.19
C ALA A 23 26.89 31.30 -1.25
N LEU A 24 26.18 31.50 -0.14
CA LEU A 24 25.61 32.73 0.41
C LEU A 24 24.10 32.97 0.25
N THR A 25 23.54 33.40 1.38
CA THR A 25 22.29 34.16 1.59
C THR A 25 20.96 33.38 1.68
N SER A 26 20.54 33.10 2.91
CA SER A 26 19.45 33.93 3.48
C SER A 26 19.23 33.68 4.97
N CYS A 27 19.31 34.78 5.70
CA CYS A 27 18.98 34.94 7.10
C CYS A 27 17.57 34.40 7.37
N ARG A 28 17.45 33.45 8.32
CA ARG A 28 16.15 33.18 8.93
C ARG A 28 15.88 34.26 10.00
N PRO A 29 14.73 34.94 9.96
CA PRO A 29 14.34 35.87 11.00
C PRO A 29 14.11 35.10 12.32
N HIS A 30 14.76 35.61 13.36
CA HIS A 30 14.61 35.19 14.75
C HIS A 30 13.20 35.53 15.23
N VAL A 31 12.33 34.54 15.38
CA VAL A 31 11.01 34.69 15.98
C VAL A 31 11.17 34.76 17.50
N PRO A 32 10.66 35.80 18.19
CA PRO A 32 10.72 35.88 19.65
C PRO A 32 9.85 34.79 20.30
N PRO A 33 10.25 34.26 21.47
CA PRO A 33 9.44 33.31 22.22
C PRO A 33 8.26 34.03 22.87
N THR A 34 7.06 33.85 22.31
CA THR A 34 5.80 34.33 22.89
C THR A 34 5.05 33.19 23.56
N ASP A 35 4.98 33.30 24.88
CA ASP A 35 3.89 32.92 25.78
C ASP A 35 3.25 31.52 25.66
N LYS A 36 3.79 30.63 26.50
CA LYS A 36 3.07 29.86 27.53
C LYS A 36 1.53 29.78 27.37
N PRO A 37 0.99 28.74 26.74
CA PRO A 37 -0.41 28.37 26.87
C PRO A 37 -0.68 27.69 28.22
N ALA A 38 -1.83 28.03 28.80
CA ALA A 38 -2.33 27.59 30.09
C ALA A 38 -2.52 26.06 30.18
N PRO A 39 -2.46 25.48 31.40
CA PRO A 39 -2.84 24.09 31.63
C PRO A 39 -4.36 23.95 31.45
N HIS A 40 -4.78 23.43 30.29
CA HIS A 40 -6.15 23.02 30.08
C HIS A 40 -6.42 21.74 30.89
N SER A 41 -7.29 21.88 31.89
CA SER A 41 -7.83 20.80 32.70
C SER A 41 -8.60 19.84 31.80
N ASN A 42 -8.09 18.62 31.62
CA ASN A 42 -8.87 17.53 31.05
C ASN A 42 -10.02 17.19 32.02
N PRO A 43 -11.29 17.24 31.60
CA PRO A 43 -12.37 16.69 32.40
C PRO A 43 -12.14 15.18 32.54
N ALA A 44 -12.11 14.71 33.78
CA ALA A 44 -12.09 13.29 34.10
C ALA A 44 -13.33 12.63 33.49
N ILE A 45 -13.13 11.86 32.42
CA ILE A 45 -14.16 11.01 31.85
C ILE A 45 -14.33 9.84 32.82
N SER A 46 -15.41 9.87 33.61
CA SER A 46 -15.87 8.74 34.40
C SER A 46 -16.12 7.52 33.49
N PRO A 47 -15.66 6.32 33.86
CA PRO A 47 -16.09 5.10 33.20
C PRO A 47 -17.59 4.90 33.48
N GLN A 48 -18.44 5.16 32.49
CA GLN A 48 -19.80 4.64 32.53
C GLN A 48 -19.71 3.14 32.27
N GLU A 49 -19.72 2.40 33.38
CA GLU A 49 -19.95 0.96 33.46
C GLU A 49 -21.33 0.65 32.86
N LEU A 50 -21.34 0.33 31.56
CA LEU A 50 -22.52 -0.14 30.85
C LEU A 50 -22.88 -1.53 31.38
N SER A 51 -23.89 -1.58 32.24
CA SER A 51 -24.54 -2.81 32.67
C SER A 51 -24.99 -3.61 31.44
N GLN A 52 -24.28 -4.69 31.14
CA GLN A 52 -24.74 -5.67 30.16
C GLN A 52 -25.90 -6.49 30.76
N PRO A 53 -27.00 -6.70 30.01
CA PRO A 53 -28.09 -7.58 30.44
C PRO A 53 -27.62 -9.05 30.53
N PRO A 54 -28.19 -9.85 31.44
CA PRO A 54 -27.84 -11.25 31.61
C PRO A 54 -28.20 -12.07 30.37
N VAL A 55 -27.18 -12.65 29.73
CA VAL A 55 -27.35 -13.57 28.60
C VAL A 55 -27.93 -14.92 29.07
N PRO A 56 -28.94 -15.48 28.38
CA PRO A 56 -29.53 -16.77 28.70
C PRO A 56 -28.58 -17.93 28.39
N VAL A 57 -28.40 -18.80 29.39
CA VAL A 57 -27.63 -20.05 29.31
C VAL A 57 -28.36 -21.04 28.41
N LEU A 58 -27.84 -21.25 27.19
CA LEU A 58 -28.27 -22.32 26.30
C LEU A 58 -27.42 -23.56 26.53
N THR A 59 -28.08 -24.64 26.94
CA THR A 59 -27.54 -25.98 27.16
C THR A 59 -26.93 -26.59 25.89
N PRO A 60 -25.71 -27.17 25.96
CA PRO A 60 -25.08 -27.82 24.81
C PRO A 60 -25.74 -29.17 24.52
N THR A 61 -26.54 -29.22 23.45
CA THR A 61 -26.98 -30.48 22.83
C THR A 61 -25.85 -30.99 21.94
N ASN A 62 -24.99 -31.83 22.50
CA ASN A 62 -23.98 -32.61 21.77
C ASN A 62 -24.68 -33.63 20.87
N LYS A 63 -24.98 -33.24 19.62
CA LYS A 63 -25.34 -34.18 18.57
C LYS A 63 -24.06 -34.53 17.80
N PRO A 64 -23.55 -35.77 17.88
CA PRO A 64 -22.38 -36.18 17.12
C PRO A 64 -22.72 -36.11 15.63
N SER A 65 -22.14 -35.12 14.95
CA SER A 65 -22.28 -34.94 13.51
C SER A 65 -21.44 -36.01 12.82
N SER A 66 -22.09 -36.84 12.00
CA SER A 66 -21.41 -37.76 11.10
C SER A 66 -20.44 -36.99 10.20
N PRO A 67 -19.19 -37.45 10.03
CA PRO A 67 -18.24 -36.84 9.11
C PRO A 67 -18.79 -36.96 7.69
N ASN A 68 -19.09 -35.82 7.08
CA ASN A 68 -19.68 -35.72 5.76
C ASN A 68 -18.55 -35.89 4.71
N PRO A 69 -18.60 -36.88 3.81
CA PRO A 69 -17.47 -37.31 2.97
C PRO A 69 -17.26 -36.43 1.72
N SER A 70 -17.39 -35.12 1.85
CA SER A 70 -17.11 -34.15 0.78
C SER A 70 -16.64 -32.85 1.41
N GLU A 71 -15.63 -32.94 2.27
CA GLU A 71 -14.85 -31.77 2.69
C GLU A 71 -14.08 -31.32 1.44
N ALA A 72 -14.74 -30.47 0.65
CA ALA A 72 -14.08 -29.77 -0.43
C ALA A 72 -12.90 -29.01 0.19
N ALA A 73 -11.69 -29.28 -0.31
CA ALA A 73 -10.49 -28.64 0.21
C ALA A 73 -10.72 -27.12 0.28
N ASP A 74 -10.46 -26.52 1.44
CA ASP A 74 -10.47 -25.07 1.63
C ASP A 74 -9.03 -24.58 1.41
N PRO A 75 -8.64 -24.22 0.17
CA PRO A 75 -7.27 -23.86 -0.13
C PRO A 75 -6.83 -22.58 0.61
N ILE A 76 -7.77 -21.70 0.99
CA ILE A 76 -7.46 -20.49 1.74
C ILE A 76 -7.16 -20.89 3.18
N GLY A 77 -8.03 -21.70 3.80
CA GLY A 77 -7.81 -22.25 5.14
C GLY A 77 -6.50 -23.02 5.27
N ASP A 78 -6.16 -23.83 4.25
CA ASP A 78 -4.90 -24.57 4.20
C ASP A 78 -3.67 -23.66 4.20
N VAL A 79 -3.70 -22.58 3.40
CA VAL A 79 -2.60 -21.60 3.35
C VAL A 79 -2.48 -20.83 4.66
N LEU A 80 -3.59 -20.43 5.26
CA LEU A 80 -3.61 -19.67 6.51
C LEU A 80 -3.24 -20.52 7.74
N SER A 81 -3.41 -21.84 7.67
CA SER A 81 -3.04 -22.77 8.74
C SER A 81 -1.59 -23.26 8.65
N ALA A 82 -0.90 -22.99 7.55
CA ALA A 82 0.48 -23.41 7.35
C ALA A 82 1.45 -22.51 8.15
N ASP A 83 2.54 -23.12 8.64
CA ASP A 83 3.62 -22.39 9.32
C ASP A 83 4.51 -21.68 8.29
N LEU A 84 4.01 -20.58 7.74
CA LEU A 84 4.64 -19.77 6.71
C LEU A 84 4.97 -18.37 7.25
N THR A 85 6.00 -17.74 6.69
CA THR A 85 6.24 -16.32 6.93
C THR A 85 5.12 -15.46 6.30
N PRO A 86 4.92 -14.19 6.73
CA PRO A 86 3.90 -13.33 6.14
C PRO A 86 4.06 -13.16 4.62
N GLY A 87 5.29 -12.95 4.15
CA GLY A 87 5.60 -12.83 2.73
C GLY A 87 5.27 -14.10 1.91
N GLU A 88 5.59 -15.27 2.46
CA GLU A 88 5.23 -16.56 1.85
C GLU A 88 3.72 -16.78 1.83
N THR A 89 3.03 -16.44 2.92
CA THR A 89 1.57 -16.50 3.03
C THR A 89 0.92 -15.63 1.95
N ALA A 90 1.33 -14.36 1.83
CA ALA A 90 0.86 -13.46 0.79
C ALA A 90 1.10 -14.04 -0.61
N SER A 91 2.29 -14.56 -0.90
CA SER A 91 2.60 -15.19 -2.20
C SER A 91 1.73 -16.42 -2.51
N ARG A 92 1.44 -17.25 -1.51
CA ARG A 92 0.55 -18.41 -1.67
C ARG A 92 -0.89 -17.97 -1.94
N LEU A 93 -1.40 -16.99 -1.18
CA LEU A 93 -2.72 -16.42 -1.40
C LEU A 93 -2.86 -15.80 -2.80
N LEU A 94 -1.88 -15.01 -3.24
CA LEU A 94 -1.88 -14.42 -4.59
C LEU A 94 -1.87 -15.49 -5.69
N SER A 95 -1.26 -16.65 -5.45
CA SER A 95 -1.26 -17.76 -6.41
C SER A 95 -2.64 -18.39 -6.59
N LEU A 96 -3.53 -18.28 -5.59
CA LEU A 96 -4.90 -18.79 -5.67
C LEU A 96 -5.82 -17.89 -6.53
N LEU A 97 -5.46 -16.62 -6.75
CA LEU A 97 -6.30 -15.64 -7.45
C LEU A 97 -6.78 -16.06 -8.85
N ALA A 98 -5.98 -16.87 -9.55
CA ALA A 98 -6.35 -17.36 -10.89
C ALA A 98 -7.53 -18.34 -10.85
N SER A 99 -7.63 -19.14 -9.78
CA SER A 99 -8.71 -20.13 -9.58
C SER A 99 -9.87 -19.59 -8.73
N THR A 100 -9.67 -18.50 -8.00
CA THR A 100 -10.70 -17.90 -7.15
C THR A 100 -11.83 -17.28 -8.00
N PRO A 101 -13.11 -17.55 -7.67
CA PRO A 101 -14.25 -16.89 -8.31
C PRO A 101 -14.16 -15.37 -8.23
N ALA A 102 -14.67 -14.66 -9.24
CA ALA A 102 -14.54 -13.20 -9.34
C ALA A 102 -15.04 -12.47 -8.07
N ASP A 103 -16.16 -12.91 -7.52
CA ASP A 103 -16.80 -12.34 -6.33
C ASP A 103 -15.93 -12.45 -5.06
N ASP A 104 -15.05 -13.45 -5.01
CA ASP A 104 -14.19 -13.74 -3.84
C ASP A 104 -12.76 -13.16 -4.00
N LYS A 105 -12.40 -12.64 -5.19
CA LYS A 105 -11.05 -12.14 -5.45
C LYS A 105 -10.69 -10.93 -4.58
N SER A 106 -11.64 -10.02 -4.36
CA SER A 106 -11.40 -8.82 -3.54
C SER A 106 -11.05 -9.21 -2.10
N PHE A 107 -11.77 -10.17 -1.52
CA PHE A 107 -11.49 -10.73 -0.20
C PHE A 107 -10.12 -11.40 -0.15
N LEU A 108 -9.78 -12.22 -1.15
CA LEU A 108 -8.47 -12.87 -1.20
C LEU A 108 -7.32 -11.85 -1.31
N VAL A 109 -7.50 -10.79 -2.11
CA VAL A 109 -6.53 -9.69 -2.24
C VAL A 109 -6.40 -8.92 -0.92
N GLN A 110 -7.50 -8.66 -0.22
CA GLN A 110 -7.48 -8.04 1.10
C GLN A 110 -6.59 -8.83 2.07
N ILE A 111 -6.81 -10.15 2.16
CA ILE A 111 -6.01 -11.00 3.04
C ILE A 111 -4.54 -10.98 2.58
N ALA A 112 -4.28 -11.15 1.29
CA ALA A 112 -2.92 -11.14 0.75
C ALA A 112 -2.19 -9.82 1.04
N GLY A 113 -2.89 -8.68 0.93
CA GLY A 113 -2.40 -7.37 1.33
C GLY A 113 -1.99 -7.36 2.79
N ASN A 114 -2.88 -7.75 3.71
CA ASN A 114 -2.59 -7.75 5.16
C ASN A 114 -1.35 -8.57 5.55
N TYR A 115 -1.04 -9.64 4.83
CA TYR A 115 0.16 -10.45 5.07
C TYR A 115 1.40 -9.98 4.30
N CYS A 116 1.24 -9.13 3.29
CA CYS A 116 2.36 -8.65 2.49
C CYS A 116 3.13 -7.55 3.25
N PRO A 117 4.41 -7.77 3.58
CA PRO A 117 5.23 -6.73 4.19
C PRO A 117 5.58 -5.66 3.15
N ASP A 118 5.88 -4.46 3.63
CA ASP A 118 6.16 -3.28 2.80
C ASP A 118 7.32 -3.52 1.81
N GLU A 119 8.36 -4.27 2.22
CA GLU A 119 9.51 -4.62 1.38
C GLU A 119 9.15 -5.56 0.22
N GLU A 120 8.04 -6.28 0.33
CA GLU A 120 7.57 -7.24 -0.67
C GLU A 120 6.34 -6.75 -1.45
N TYR A 121 5.90 -5.51 -1.19
CA TYR A 121 4.70 -4.95 -1.82
C TYR A 121 4.77 -4.90 -3.35
N TRP A 122 5.98 -4.92 -3.90
CA TRP A 122 6.22 -5.07 -5.34
C TRP A 122 5.49 -6.26 -5.97
N ARG A 123 5.11 -7.28 -5.19
CA ARG A 123 4.32 -8.43 -5.63
C ARG A 123 2.86 -8.09 -5.95
N LEU A 124 2.26 -7.10 -5.28
CA LEU A 124 0.88 -6.66 -5.55
C LEU A 124 0.80 -5.57 -6.63
N LEU A 125 1.91 -4.88 -6.93
CA LEU A 125 1.92 -3.79 -7.90
C LEU A 125 1.41 -4.18 -9.31
N PRO A 126 1.74 -5.36 -9.86
CA PRO A 126 1.19 -5.77 -11.15
C PRO A 126 -0.34 -5.86 -11.14
N LEU A 127 -0.95 -6.26 -10.01
CA LEU A 127 -2.41 -6.32 -9.87
C LEU A 127 -3.01 -4.91 -9.78
N LEU A 128 -2.38 -4.00 -9.02
CA LEU A 128 -2.86 -2.63 -8.87
C LEU A 128 -2.82 -1.85 -10.20
N LEU A 129 -1.82 -2.11 -11.03
CA LEU A 129 -1.63 -1.44 -12.33
C LEU A 129 -2.41 -2.10 -13.49
N ASP A 130 -3.04 -3.24 -13.25
CA ASP A 130 -3.79 -3.98 -14.25
C ASP A 130 -5.23 -3.44 -14.39
N ARG A 131 -5.48 -2.76 -15.51
CA ARG A 131 -6.78 -2.18 -15.87
C ARG A 131 -7.89 -3.22 -16.02
N SER A 132 -7.54 -4.48 -16.26
CA SER A 132 -8.50 -5.57 -16.47
C SER A 132 -9.04 -6.18 -15.18
N GLN A 133 -8.49 -5.81 -14.02
CA GLN A 133 -8.98 -6.29 -12.73
C GLN A 133 -10.44 -5.86 -12.49
N PRO A 134 -11.24 -6.69 -11.80
CA PRO A 134 -12.57 -6.28 -11.31
C PRO A 134 -12.48 -5.00 -10.47
N GLU A 135 -13.55 -4.20 -10.48
CA GLU A 135 -13.61 -2.94 -9.72
C GLU A 135 -13.35 -3.16 -8.23
N ASP A 136 -14.03 -4.13 -7.61
CA ASP A 136 -13.86 -4.46 -6.19
C ASP A 136 -12.42 -4.83 -5.82
N VAL A 137 -11.69 -5.49 -6.74
CA VAL A 137 -10.28 -5.85 -6.55
C VAL A 137 -9.40 -4.60 -6.63
N ARG A 138 -9.64 -3.72 -7.61
CA ARG A 138 -8.90 -2.45 -7.75
C ARG A 138 -9.11 -1.56 -6.53
N ASP A 139 -10.34 -1.44 -6.06
CA ASP A 139 -10.69 -0.63 -4.90
C ASP A 139 -10.03 -1.16 -3.63
N GLU A 140 -9.99 -2.48 -3.44
CA GLU A 140 -9.29 -3.06 -2.30
C GLU A 140 -7.77 -2.83 -2.38
N LEU A 141 -7.15 -2.96 -3.56
CA LEU A 141 -5.74 -2.65 -3.75
C LEU A 141 -5.45 -1.17 -3.51
N MET A 142 -6.35 -0.27 -3.93
CA MET A 142 -6.24 1.17 -3.68
C MET A 142 -6.35 1.46 -2.18
N ARG A 143 -7.33 0.87 -1.48
CA ARG A 143 -7.44 1.00 -0.02
C ARG A 143 -6.21 0.48 0.71
N ASP A 144 -5.66 -0.64 0.26
CA ASP A 144 -4.48 -1.24 0.87
C ASP A 144 -3.23 -0.37 0.65
N ILE A 145 -2.93 0.10 -0.57
CA ILE A 145 -1.75 0.96 -0.83
C ILE A 145 -1.81 2.28 -0.04
N LEU A 146 -3.01 2.85 0.16
CA LEU A 146 -3.19 4.08 0.93
C LEU A 146 -2.92 3.92 2.43
N ARG A 147 -2.86 2.68 2.94
CA ARG A 147 -2.50 2.38 4.33
C ARG A 147 -1.00 2.11 4.53
N ARG A 148 -0.22 2.02 3.45
CA ARG A 148 1.22 1.66 3.48
C ARG A 148 2.13 2.83 3.84
N SER A 149 3.39 2.58 4.16
CA SER A 149 4.38 3.64 4.32
C SER A 149 4.57 4.45 3.02
N ASP A 150 5.07 5.68 3.13
CA ASP A 150 5.22 6.58 1.97
C ASP A 150 6.20 6.06 0.92
N SER A 151 7.25 5.35 1.37
CA SER A 151 8.24 4.70 0.52
C SER A 151 7.63 3.61 -0.37
N VAL A 152 6.50 3.04 0.03
CA VAL A 152 5.72 2.07 -0.75
C VAL A 152 4.60 2.75 -1.52
N ARG A 153 3.88 3.71 -0.91
CA ARG A 153 2.63 4.26 -1.47
C ARG A 153 2.86 5.22 -2.64
N LEU A 154 3.88 6.07 -2.59
CA LEU A 154 3.93 7.24 -3.49
C LEU A 154 4.26 6.85 -4.93
N ARG A 155 5.17 5.88 -5.12
CA ARG A 155 5.56 5.48 -6.48
C ARG A 155 4.42 4.85 -7.27
N PRO A 156 3.67 3.88 -6.72
CA PRO A 156 2.54 3.28 -7.43
C PRO A 156 1.45 4.29 -7.75
N LEU A 157 1.09 5.15 -6.81
CA LEU A 157 0.10 6.21 -7.03
C LEU A 157 0.54 7.16 -8.14
N TYR A 158 1.83 7.52 -8.18
CA TYR A 158 2.36 8.35 -9.27
C TYR A 158 2.23 7.66 -10.63
N ARG A 159 2.52 6.37 -10.71
CA ARG A 159 2.33 5.60 -11.95
C ARG A 159 0.87 5.55 -12.39
N LEU A 160 -0.07 5.38 -11.46
CA LEU A 160 -1.51 5.42 -11.74
C LEU A 160 -1.94 6.80 -12.24
N ALA A 161 -1.47 7.87 -11.61
CA ALA A 161 -1.81 9.25 -12.00
C ALA A 161 -1.27 9.62 -13.39
N LEU A 162 -0.19 8.99 -13.86
CA LEU A 162 0.37 9.19 -15.19
C LEU A 162 -0.42 8.49 -16.31
N ASP A 163 -1.24 7.48 -16.00
CA ASP A 163 -2.05 6.77 -16.99
C ASP A 163 -3.51 7.23 -16.93
N PRO A 164 -3.93 8.23 -17.72
CA PRO A 164 -5.31 8.74 -17.70
C PRO A 164 -6.35 7.72 -18.17
N SER A 165 -5.93 6.60 -18.78
CA SER A 165 -6.83 5.52 -19.17
C SER A 165 -7.09 4.51 -18.05
N HIS A 166 -6.34 4.61 -16.95
CA HIS A 166 -6.54 3.75 -15.79
C HIS A 166 -7.77 4.21 -14.96
N PRO A 167 -8.66 3.29 -14.53
CA PRO A 167 -9.84 3.66 -13.74
C PRO A 167 -9.52 4.43 -12.45
N LEU A 168 -8.44 4.05 -11.76
CA LEU A 168 -7.95 4.71 -10.54
C LEU A 168 -7.09 5.98 -10.78
N SER A 169 -6.91 6.42 -12.02
CA SER A 169 -5.99 7.53 -12.32
C SER A 169 -6.39 8.86 -11.65
N THR A 170 -7.70 9.14 -11.65
CA THR A 170 -8.24 10.38 -11.07
C THR A 170 -8.07 10.38 -9.55
N GLU A 171 -8.44 9.29 -8.88
CA GLU A 171 -8.30 9.15 -7.43
C GLU A 171 -6.83 9.21 -6.98
N ALA A 172 -5.93 8.52 -7.68
CA ALA A 172 -4.50 8.56 -7.39
C ALA A 172 -3.92 9.99 -7.55
N ARG A 173 -4.38 10.72 -8.56
CA ARG A 173 -3.98 12.11 -8.80
C ARG A 173 -4.48 13.04 -7.70
N GLU A 174 -5.75 12.95 -7.34
CA GLU A 174 -6.36 13.74 -6.26
C GLU A 174 -5.64 13.51 -4.93
N TYR A 175 -5.37 12.25 -4.59
CA TYR A 175 -4.62 11.89 -3.40
C TYR A 175 -3.23 12.53 -3.39
N LEU A 176 -2.47 12.41 -4.49
CA LEU A 176 -1.11 12.92 -4.57
C LEU A 176 -1.04 14.45 -4.45
N PHE A 177 -1.95 15.19 -5.10
CA PHE A 177 -1.97 16.65 -4.97
C PHE A 177 -2.40 17.10 -3.58
N SER A 178 -3.37 16.40 -2.96
CA SER A 178 -3.74 16.67 -1.57
C SER A 178 -2.60 16.38 -0.59
N TYR A 179 -1.80 15.35 -0.86
CA TYR A 179 -0.72 14.92 0.02
C TYR A 179 0.53 15.80 -0.13
N LEU A 180 0.90 16.18 -1.35
CA LEU A 180 2.15 16.90 -1.64
C LEU A 180 2.04 18.43 -1.58
N GLN A 181 0.83 19.00 -1.45
CA GLN A 181 0.42 20.41 -1.19
C GLN A 181 1.07 21.54 -2.02
N ASP A 182 2.38 21.51 -2.25
CA ASP A 182 3.18 22.52 -2.95
C ASP A 182 3.38 22.22 -4.45
N VAL A 183 2.66 21.23 -4.99
CA VAL A 183 2.78 20.83 -6.41
C VAL A 183 1.63 21.43 -7.22
N PRO A 184 1.90 22.19 -8.29
CA PRO A 184 0.85 22.67 -9.19
C PRO A 184 0.07 21.51 -9.81
N GLU A 185 -1.27 21.59 -9.80
CA GLU A 185 -2.21 20.50 -10.18
C GLU A 185 -2.02 19.94 -11.62
N ASN A 186 -1.32 20.67 -12.49
CA ASN A 186 -1.08 20.27 -13.89
C ASN A 186 0.40 20.05 -14.22
N ASP A 187 1.30 20.04 -13.22
CA ASP A 187 2.73 19.86 -13.43
C ASP A 187 3.19 18.47 -12.96
N PHE A 188 3.04 17.47 -13.85
CA PHE A 188 3.52 16.10 -13.58
C PHE A 188 5.04 16.00 -13.39
N ALA A 189 5.81 16.93 -13.96
CA ALA A 189 7.26 16.95 -13.76
C ALA A 189 7.62 17.43 -12.35
N ALA A 190 6.93 18.45 -11.84
CA ALA A 190 7.03 18.86 -10.43
C ALA A 190 6.54 17.74 -9.50
N LEU A 191 5.45 17.06 -9.87
CA LEU A 191 4.91 15.94 -9.10
C LEU A 191 5.93 14.79 -8.97
N GLY A 192 6.56 14.40 -10.08
CA GLY A 192 7.60 13.37 -10.07
C GLY A 192 8.76 13.72 -9.14
N LYS A 193 9.23 14.98 -9.18
CA LYS A 193 10.30 15.47 -8.28
C LYS A 193 9.88 15.48 -6.81
N ALA A 194 8.64 15.84 -6.52
CA ALA A 194 8.10 15.85 -5.16
C ALA A 194 8.00 14.44 -4.58
N VAL A 195 7.57 13.46 -5.39
CA VAL A 195 7.60 12.04 -5.00
C VAL A 195 9.03 11.57 -4.74
N ASP A 196 9.97 11.85 -5.66
CA ASP A 196 11.38 11.47 -5.49
C ASP A 196 12.02 12.09 -4.23
N LYS A 197 11.60 13.31 -3.87
CA LYS A 197 12.05 14.01 -2.66
C LYS A 197 11.48 13.33 -1.41
N SER A 198 10.18 13.08 -1.37
CA SER A 198 9.52 12.45 -0.23
C SER A 198 10.04 11.02 0.01
N GLU A 199 10.28 10.24 -1.04
CA GLU A 199 10.89 8.91 -0.92
C GLU A 199 12.30 8.94 -0.32
N LYS A 200 13.08 10.00 -0.56
CA LYS A 200 14.42 10.15 0.03
C LYS A 200 14.39 10.56 1.50
N GLU A 201 13.38 11.32 1.91
CA GLU A 201 13.20 11.76 3.30
C GLU A 201 12.68 10.63 4.20
N ASN A 202 12.01 9.63 3.61
CA ASN A 202 11.38 8.50 4.31
C ASN A 202 12.19 7.19 4.26
N ARG A 203 13.46 7.24 3.83
CA ARG A 203 14.42 6.11 3.89
C ARG A 203 15.41 6.28 5.03
#